data_AF-A0A2V2DH39-F1
#
_entry.id   AF-A0A2V2DH39-F1
#
_cell.length_a   1.000
_cell.length_b   1.000
_cell.length_c   1.000
_cell.angle_alpha   90.00
_cell.angle_beta   90.00
_cell.angle_gamma   90.00
#
_symmetry.space_group_name_H-M   'P 1'
#
loop_
_entity.id
_entity.type
_entity.pdbx_description
1 polymer ?
#
loop_
_entity_poly.entity_id
_entity_poly.type
_entity_poly.pdbx_seq_one_letter_code
_entity_poly.pdbx_strand_id
1 'polypeptide(L)'
;MAENKAVESLPEVRAAIAALSPKEKELLAAVQDSPFRLTEAEQFCEFAANTDYFVLEPNIRDLNDLGLRFIAQHTDILYPPELLSAIDPVPFGQYAAKEEQGYFTEHGYISLSGDEWQHEKSTERTESDRKPTIRERLEQNKKECSAKPHTAAKSKDEQEL
;
A
#
# COMPACT_ATOMS: atom_id res chain seq x y z
N MET A 1 10.35 -10.77 11.58
CA MET A 1 11.60 -10.06 11.21
C MET A 1 12.33 -10.70 10.02
N ALA A 2 12.26 -12.01 9.77
CA ALA A 2 12.97 -12.63 8.64
C ALA A 2 12.35 -12.35 7.26
N GLU A 3 11.04 -12.09 7.19
CA GLU A 3 10.30 -11.95 5.92
C GLU A 3 10.61 -10.65 5.18
N ASN A 4 10.63 -9.49 5.86
CA ASN A 4 10.97 -8.21 5.22
C ASN A 4 12.40 -8.20 4.67
N LYS A 5 13.34 -8.83 5.36
CA LYS A 5 14.74 -8.91 4.91
C LYS A 5 14.91 -9.67 3.59
N ALA A 6 14.01 -10.61 3.30
CA ALA A 6 13.98 -11.29 2.01
C ALA A 6 13.42 -10.38 0.89
N VAL A 7 12.35 -9.64 1.18
CA VAL A 7 11.74 -8.69 0.24
C VAL A 7 12.70 -7.54 -0.09
N GLU A 8 13.36 -6.96 0.90
CA GLU A 8 14.35 -5.88 0.72
C GLU A 8 15.59 -6.32 -0.07
N SER A 9 15.85 -7.63 -0.19
CA SER A 9 16.96 -8.15 -0.97
C SER A 9 16.68 -8.24 -2.47
N LEU A 10 15.41 -8.13 -2.86
CA LEU A 10 14.98 -8.17 -4.27
C LEU A 10 15.60 -7.00 -5.06
N PRO A 11 16.09 -7.23 -6.30
CA PRO A 11 16.74 -6.20 -7.09
C PRO A 11 15.89 -4.93 -7.29
N GLU A 12 14.61 -5.09 -7.56
CA GLU A 12 13.64 -4.02 -7.78
C GLU A 12 13.42 -3.18 -6.51
N VAL A 13 13.28 -3.84 -5.35
CA VAL A 13 13.13 -3.16 -4.06
C VAL A 13 14.41 -2.39 -3.72
N ARG A 14 15.58 -3.00 -3.93
CA ARG A 14 16.87 -2.31 -3.72
C ARG A 14 17.03 -1.10 -4.62
N ALA A 15 16.61 -1.19 -5.88
CA ALA A 15 16.65 -0.08 -6.81
C ALA A 15 15.70 1.05 -6.38
N ALA A 16 14.46 0.71 -5.98
CA ALA A 16 13.49 1.66 -5.46
C ALA A 16 14.02 2.39 -4.20
N ILE A 17 14.50 1.64 -3.20
CA ILE A 17 15.08 2.20 -1.98
C ILE A 17 16.32 3.07 -2.32
N ALA A 18 17.16 2.65 -3.26
CA ALA A 18 18.33 3.42 -3.65
C ALA A 18 17.95 4.78 -4.28
N ALA A 19 16.87 4.82 -5.06
CA ALA A 19 16.36 6.00 -5.74
C ALA A 19 15.73 7.04 -4.80
N LEU A 20 15.31 6.64 -3.60
CA LEU A 20 14.76 7.55 -2.59
C LEU A 20 15.75 8.65 -2.21
N SER A 21 15.23 9.86 -2.02
CA SER A 21 15.95 10.97 -1.41
C SER A 21 16.31 10.67 0.05
N PRO A 22 17.26 11.41 0.67
CA PRO A 22 17.61 11.21 2.07
C PRO A 22 16.42 11.31 3.04
N LYS A 23 15.52 12.28 2.79
CA LYS A 23 14.31 12.48 3.63
C LYS A 23 13.35 11.30 3.51
N GLU A 24 13.15 10.77 2.31
CA GLU A 24 12.30 9.61 2.08
C GLU A 24 12.89 8.34 2.68
N LYS A 25 14.23 8.19 2.66
CA LYS A 25 14.91 7.09 3.34
C LYS A 25 14.73 7.13 4.86
N GLU A 26 14.78 8.32 5.45
CA GLU A 26 14.51 8.51 6.87
C GLU A 26 13.06 8.17 7.21
N LEU A 27 12.10 8.63 6.39
CA LEU A 27 10.70 8.25 6.54
C LEU A 27 10.51 6.74 6.41
N LEU A 28 11.12 6.10 5.42
CA LEU A 28 11.02 4.65 5.24
C LEU A 28 11.59 3.89 6.44
N ALA A 29 12.70 4.35 7.01
CA ALA A 29 13.28 3.76 8.22
C ALA A 29 12.31 3.84 9.41
N ALA A 30 11.71 5.02 9.64
CA ALA A 30 10.67 5.21 10.65
C ALA A 30 9.46 4.28 10.42
N VAL A 31 9.02 4.13 9.17
CA VAL A 31 7.93 3.20 8.80
C VAL A 31 8.29 1.76 9.14
N GLN A 32 9.50 1.29 8.78
CA GLN A 32 9.94 -0.09 9.04
C GLN A 32 10.11 -0.39 10.54
N ASP A 33 10.45 0.61 11.36
CA ASP A 33 10.56 0.50 12.82
C ASP A 33 9.21 0.57 13.54
N SER A 34 8.13 0.85 12.81
CA SER A 34 6.78 0.98 13.35
C SER A 34 5.90 -0.24 13.02
N PRO A 35 4.70 -0.34 13.62
CA PRO A 35 3.68 -1.29 13.19
C PRO A 35 3.24 -1.12 11.72
N PHE A 36 3.52 0.02 11.09
CA PHE A 36 3.16 0.33 9.71
C PHE A 36 4.16 -0.20 8.66
N ARG A 37 5.15 -0.99 9.07
CA ARG A 37 6.19 -1.53 8.18
C ARG A 37 5.61 -2.11 6.90
N LEU A 38 6.25 -1.78 5.78
CA LEU A 38 5.91 -2.36 4.48
C LEU A 38 6.38 -3.82 4.46
N THR A 39 5.56 -4.71 3.91
CA THR A 39 5.83 -6.15 3.89
C THR A 39 5.87 -6.72 2.47
N GLU A 40 5.38 -5.98 1.48
CA GLU A 40 5.28 -6.42 0.09
C GLU A 40 6.21 -5.61 -0.81
N ALA A 41 6.83 -6.26 -1.81
CA ALA A 41 7.76 -5.61 -2.73
C ALA A 41 7.14 -4.41 -3.44
N GLU A 42 5.86 -4.53 -3.81
CA GLU A 42 5.08 -3.50 -4.50
C GLU A 42 4.99 -2.21 -3.67
N GLN A 43 4.77 -2.34 -2.34
CA GLN A 43 4.74 -1.19 -1.43
C GLN A 43 6.07 -0.43 -1.40
N PHE A 44 7.21 -1.13 -1.45
CA PHE A 44 8.52 -0.46 -1.51
C PHE A 44 8.73 0.29 -2.83
N CYS A 45 8.26 -0.29 -3.94
CA CYS A 45 8.33 0.36 -5.25
C CYS A 45 7.42 1.59 -5.33
N GLU A 46 6.23 1.52 -4.72
CA GLU A 46 5.23 2.58 -4.69
C GLU A 46 5.53 3.66 -3.63
N PHE A 47 6.44 3.39 -2.69
CA PHE A 47 6.66 4.23 -1.51
C PHE A 47 6.96 5.69 -1.86
N ALA A 48 7.80 5.95 -2.87
CA ALA A 48 8.16 7.31 -3.28
C ALA A 48 6.93 8.16 -3.69
N ALA A 49 5.92 7.53 -4.28
CA ALA A 49 4.67 8.18 -4.66
C ALA A 49 3.65 8.29 -3.50
N ASN A 50 3.91 7.60 -2.39
CA ASN A 50 3.00 7.47 -1.25
C ASN A 50 3.60 7.99 0.06
N THR A 51 4.61 8.86 -0.01
CA THR A 51 5.26 9.41 1.18
C THR A 51 4.29 10.19 2.07
N ASP A 52 3.30 10.85 1.46
CA ASP A 52 2.26 11.62 2.15
C ASP A 52 1.26 10.74 2.94
N TYR A 53 1.26 9.41 2.72
CA TYR A 53 0.48 8.46 3.53
C TYR A 53 0.91 8.45 5.01
N PHE A 54 2.15 8.86 5.28
CA PHE A 54 2.74 8.89 6.61
C PHE A 54 3.04 10.32 7.05
N VAL A 55 2.76 10.61 8.32
CA VAL A 55 3.18 11.84 8.98
C VAL A 55 4.27 11.48 9.96
N LEU A 56 5.49 11.97 9.71
CA LEU A 56 6.63 11.84 10.62
C LEU A 56 6.93 13.19 11.28
N GLU A 57 6.96 13.18 12.61
CA GLU A 57 7.33 14.33 13.46
C GLU A 57 8.65 14.02 14.21
N PRO A 58 9.83 14.35 13.64
CA PRO A 58 11.13 13.93 14.19
C PRO A 58 11.47 14.51 15.56
N ASN A 59 10.83 15.62 15.92
CA ASN A 59 11.08 16.34 17.17
C ASN A 59 10.22 15.84 18.34
N ILE A 60 9.26 14.95 18.08
CA ILE A 60 8.37 14.41 19.10
C ILE A 60 8.94 13.05 19.54
N ARG A 61 9.57 13.00 20.71
CA ARG A 61 10.32 11.82 21.17
C ARG A 61 9.65 11.03 22.28
N ASP A 62 8.71 11.65 22.98
CA ASP A 62 7.95 11.02 24.04
C ASP A 62 6.55 11.62 24.21
N LEU A 63 5.82 11.11 25.19
CA LEU A 63 4.47 11.59 25.52
C LEU A 63 4.46 13.04 26.02
N ASN A 64 5.56 13.53 26.58
CA ASN A 64 5.66 14.91 27.04
C ASN A 64 5.72 15.85 25.83
N ASP A 65 6.58 15.58 24.86
CA ASP A 65 6.67 16.34 23.61
C ASP A 65 5.34 16.31 22.86
N LEU A 66 4.74 15.12 22.72
CA LEU A 66 3.49 14.92 22.00
C LEU A 66 2.33 15.66 22.67
N GLY A 67 2.31 15.67 24.01
CA GLY A 67 1.30 16.37 24.80
C GLY A 67 1.42 17.88 24.71
N LEU A 68 2.65 18.43 24.75
CA LEU A 68 2.88 19.86 24.56
C LEU A 68 2.46 20.30 23.15
N ARG A 69 2.79 19.51 22.13
CA ARG A 69 2.32 19.71 20.75
C ARG A 69 0.79 19.70 20.68
N PHE A 70 0.15 18.72 21.30
CA PHE A 70 -1.31 18.60 21.33
C PHE A 70 -1.96 19.83 21.95
N ILE A 71 -1.47 20.30 23.10
CA ILE A 71 -1.95 21.53 23.75
C ILE A 71 -1.81 22.73 22.81
N ALA A 72 -0.62 22.92 22.23
CA ALA A 72 -0.35 24.05 21.33
C ALA A 72 -1.27 24.07 20.09
N GLN A 73 -1.67 22.91 19.56
CA GLN A 73 -2.58 22.79 18.41
C GLN A 73 -4.06 23.03 18.78
N HIS A 74 -4.45 22.74 20.02
CA HIS A 74 -5.85 22.76 20.46
C HIS A 74 -6.20 23.95 21.35
N THR A 75 -5.25 24.86 21.61
CA THR A 75 -5.48 26.07 22.40
C THR A 75 -5.08 27.31 21.62
N ASP A 76 -5.96 28.32 21.61
CA ASP A 76 -5.68 29.64 21.03
C ASP A 76 -4.95 30.59 22.01
N ILE A 77 -4.47 30.05 23.14
CA ILE A 77 -3.84 30.81 24.22
C ILE A 77 -2.34 30.54 24.19
N LEU A 78 -1.54 31.60 24.06
CA LEU A 78 -0.10 31.52 24.31
C LEU A 78 0.14 31.51 25.81
N TYR A 79 0.42 30.34 26.38
CA TYR A 79 0.76 30.22 27.80
C TYR A 79 2.11 30.89 28.09
N PRO A 80 2.21 31.73 29.13
CA PRO A 80 3.49 32.10 29.72
C PRO A 80 4.28 30.83 30.12
N PRO A 81 5.63 30.83 30.03
CA PRO A 81 6.44 29.66 30.35
C PRO A 81 6.17 29.06 31.74
N GLU A 82 5.88 29.91 32.74
CA GLU A 82 5.59 29.49 34.10
C GLU A 82 4.30 28.66 34.17
N LEU A 83 3.26 29.06 33.45
CA LEU A 83 2.00 28.31 33.40
C LEU A 83 2.15 27.02 32.59
N LEU A 84 2.85 27.07 31.46
CA LEU A 84 3.10 25.88 30.65
C LEU A 84 3.87 24.82 31.45
N SER A 85 4.87 25.24 32.24
CA SER A 85 5.66 24.36 33.10
C SER A 85 4.86 23.73 34.26
N ALA A 86 3.69 24.27 34.58
CA ALA A 86 2.81 23.75 35.62
C ALA A 86 1.79 22.72 35.11
N ILE A 87 1.66 22.56 33.78
CA ILE A 87 0.79 21.57 33.15
C ILE A 87 1.59 20.27 33.01
N ASP A 88 1.01 19.14 33.40
CA ASP A 88 1.52 17.82 33.01
C ASP A 88 1.02 17.50 31.59
N PRO A 89 1.90 17.47 30.58
CA PRO A 89 1.49 17.21 29.20
C PRO A 89 1.25 15.72 28.91
N VAL A 90 1.74 14.79 29.74
CA VAL A 90 1.73 13.35 29.44
C VAL A 90 0.32 12.79 29.17
N PRO A 91 -0.74 13.15 29.94
CA PRO A 91 -2.10 12.69 29.64
C PRO A 91 -2.61 13.15 28.26
N PHE A 92 -2.21 14.35 27.81
CA PHE A 92 -2.57 14.87 26.50
C PHE A 92 -1.83 14.11 25.39
N GLY A 93 -0.55 13.78 25.61
CA GLY A 93 0.22 12.93 24.70
C GLY A 93 -0.39 11.54 24.56
N GLN A 94 -0.85 10.94 25.67
CA GLN A 94 -1.53 9.63 25.63
C GLN A 94 -2.83 9.69 24.83
N TYR A 95 -3.62 10.77 25.01
CA TYR A 95 -4.83 10.99 24.24
C TYR A 95 -4.51 11.15 22.75
N ALA A 96 -3.58 12.04 22.40
CA ALA A 96 -3.15 12.27 21.02
C ALA A 96 -2.67 10.98 20.36
N ALA A 97 -1.81 10.21 21.04
CA ALA A 97 -1.27 8.98 20.49
C ALA A 97 -2.34 7.94 20.16
N LYS A 98 -3.41 7.90 20.97
CA LYS A 98 -4.54 7.00 20.77
C LYS A 98 -5.40 7.43 19.59
N GLU A 99 -5.72 8.72 19.49
CA GLU A 99 -6.56 9.26 18.39
C GLU A 99 -5.85 9.12 17.04
N GLU A 100 -4.57 9.48 16.99
CA GLU A 100 -3.74 9.44 15.77
C GLU A 100 -3.30 8.00 15.43
N GLN A 101 -3.50 7.05 16.35
CA GLN A 101 -2.99 5.67 16.28
C GLN A 101 -1.48 5.59 15.95
N GLY A 102 -0.73 6.64 16.25
CA GLY A 102 0.68 6.73 15.91
C GLY A 102 1.60 6.06 16.93
N TYR A 103 2.88 6.02 16.59
CA TYR A 103 3.88 5.19 17.25
C TYR A 103 5.20 5.94 17.40
N PHE A 104 5.90 5.73 18.52
CA PHE A 104 7.25 6.27 18.73
C PHE A 104 8.29 5.32 18.12
N THR A 105 9.21 5.88 17.34
CA THR A 105 10.34 5.20 16.71
C THR A 105 11.65 5.90 17.09
N GLU A 106 12.80 5.32 16.74
CA GLU A 106 14.09 6.02 16.91
C GLU A 106 14.17 7.32 16.07
N HIS A 107 13.32 7.45 15.06
CA HIS A 107 13.23 8.58 14.14
C HIS A 107 12.21 9.66 14.57
N GLY A 108 11.50 9.46 15.69
CA GLY A 108 10.45 10.34 16.18
C GLY A 108 9.07 9.69 16.17
N TYR A 109 8.03 10.51 16.19
CA TYR A 109 6.64 10.06 16.22
C TYR A 109 6.07 9.94 14.81
N ILE A 110 5.52 8.77 14.47
CA ILE A 110 4.94 8.49 13.15
C ILE A 110 3.47 8.10 13.28
N SER A 111 2.62 8.65 12.42
CA SER A 111 1.21 8.31 12.29
C SER A 111 0.78 8.21 10.82
N LEU A 112 -0.46 7.78 10.59
CA LEU A 112 -1.06 7.76 9.25
C LEU A 112 -1.75 9.09 8.98
N SER A 113 -1.61 9.63 7.77
CA SER A 113 -2.28 10.88 7.37
C SER A 113 -3.81 10.71 7.25
N GLY A 114 -4.26 9.48 6.99
CA GLY A 114 -5.65 9.17 6.63
C GLY A 114 -5.89 9.17 5.12
N ASP A 115 -4.89 9.49 4.30
CA ASP A 115 -4.96 9.37 2.85
C ASP A 115 -4.97 7.90 2.40
N GLU A 116 -5.49 7.65 1.20
CA GLU A 116 -5.47 6.30 0.62
C GLU A 116 -4.11 5.99 -0.01
N TRP A 117 -3.62 4.77 0.19
CA TRP A 117 -2.44 4.27 -0.51
C TRP A 117 -2.73 4.13 -2.01
N GLN A 118 -1.90 4.75 -2.84
CA GLN A 118 -2.00 4.74 -4.29
C GLN A 118 -1.18 3.60 -4.87
N HIS A 119 -1.89 2.59 -5.37
CA HIS A 119 -1.29 1.50 -6.11
C HIS A 119 -1.01 1.91 -7.56
N GLU A 120 0.18 1.62 -8.05
CA GLU A 120 0.47 1.76 -9.47
C GLU A 120 -0.40 0.74 -10.21
N LYS A 121 -1.36 1.21 -11.00
CA LYS A 121 -2.17 0.32 -11.84
C LYS A 121 -1.20 -0.41 -12.76
N SER A 122 -0.96 -1.70 -12.51
CA SER A 122 -0.15 -2.52 -13.39
C SER A 122 -0.70 -2.34 -14.81
N THR A 123 0.00 -1.58 -15.65
CA THR A 123 -0.32 -1.42 -17.08
C THR A 123 -0.05 -2.71 -17.87
N GLU A 124 -0.02 -3.86 -17.20
CA GLU A 124 0.35 -5.17 -17.69
C GLU A 124 -0.47 -6.33 -17.11
N ARG A 125 -1.69 -6.07 -16.59
CA ARG A 125 -2.78 -7.03 -16.89
C ARG A 125 -3.35 -6.71 -18.27
N THR A 126 -2.45 -6.73 -19.25
CA THR A 126 -2.77 -6.81 -20.67
C THR A 126 -3.83 -7.91 -20.83
N GLU A 127 -4.76 -7.70 -21.76
CA GLU A 127 -5.93 -8.52 -22.03
C GLU A 127 -5.67 -10.03 -22.24
N SER A 128 -4.41 -10.48 -22.20
CA SER A 128 -3.95 -11.86 -22.28
C SER A 128 -4.28 -12.74 -21.07
N ASP A 129 -4.56 -12.17 -19.89
CA ASP A 129 -4.91 -12.96 -18.69
C ASP A 129 -6.42 -12.91 -18.35
N ARG A 130 -7.22 -12.27 -19.21
CA ARG A 130 -8.67 -12.39 -19.14
C ARG A 130 -9.06 -13.78 -19.62
N LYS A 131 -9.56 -14.63 -18.71
CA LYS A 131 -10.28 -15.84 -19.10
C LYS A 131 -11.37 -15.43 -20.09
N PRO A 132 -11.40 -16.01 -21.31
CA PRO A 132 -12.40 -15.65 -22.30
C PRO A 132 -13.80 -15.88 -21.72
N THR A 133 -14.67 -14.90 -21.91
CA THR A 133 -16.03 -14.95 -21.38
C THR A 133 -16.81 -16.10 -22.04
N ILE A 134 -17.87 -16.58 -21.37
CA ILE A 134 -18.71 -17.67 -21.90
C ILE A 134 -19.26 -17.32 -23.29
N ARG A 135 -19.55 -16.03 -23.54
CA ARG A 135 -20.01 -15.54 -24.85
C ARG A 135 -18.94 -15.70 -25.94
N GLU A 136 -17.70 -15.31 -25.66
CA GLU A 136 -16.59 -15.47 -26.61
C GLU A 136 -16.31 -16.94 -26.92
N ARG A 137 -16.38 -17.81 -25.90
CA ARG A 137 -16.23 -19.27 -26.08
C ARG A 137 -17.33 -19.88 -26.95
N LEU A 138 -18.58 -19.39 -26.82
CA LEU A 138 -19.72 -19.81 -27.63
C LEU A 138 -19.58 -19.36 -29.09
N GLU A 139 -19.09 -18.14 -29.34
CA GLU A 139 -18.88 -17.63 -30.69
C GLU A 139 -17.74 -18.32 -31.43
N GLN A 140 -16.64 -18.64 -30.74
CA GLN A 140 -15.56 -19.44 -31.30
C GLN A 140 -16.04 -20.84 -31.71
N ASN A 141 -16.81 -21.52 -30.84
CA ASN A 141 -17.40 -22.82 -31.16
C ASN A 141 -18.37 -22.75 -32.36
N LYS A 142 -19.15 -21.68 -32.48
CA LYS A 142 -20.06 -21.48 -33.61
C LYS A 142 -19.32 -21.29 -34.93
N LYS A 143 -18.18 -20.58 -34.93
CA LYS A 143 -17.34 -20.39 -36.11
C LYS A 143 -16.63 -21.70 -36.51
N GLU A 144 -16.12 -22.48 -35.54
CA GLU A 144 -15.49 -23.78 -35.80
C GLU A 144 -16.49 -24.82 -36.35
N CYS A 145 -17.74 -24.84 -35.86
CA CYS A 145 -18.78 -25.72 -36.39
C CYS A 145 -19.24 -25.34 -37.80
N SER A 146 -19.08 -24.08 -38.20
CA SER A 146 -19.47 -23.59 -39.53
C SER A 146 -18.41 -23.86 -40.60
N ALA A 147 -17.20 -24.29 -40.23
CA ALA A 147 -16.08 -24.52 -41.13
C ALA A 147 -15.91 -25.98 -41.59
N LYS A 148 -16.79 -26.90 -41.16
CA LYS A 148 -16.83 -28.27 -41.72
C LYS A 148 -17.91 -28.38 -42.80
N PRO A 149 -17.55 -28.48 -44.10
CA PRO A 149 -18.53 -28.80 -45.11
C PRO A 149 -19.06 -30.23 -44.90
N HIS A 150 -20.38 -30.35 -44.83
CA HIS A 150 -21.09 -31.60 -45.03
C HIS A 150 -20.75 -32.17 -46.42
N THR A 151 -19.98 -33.25 -46.48
CA THR A 151 -20.06 -34.18 -47.61
C THR A 151 -21.23 -35.10 -47.36
N ALA A 152 -22.35 -34.83 -48.01
CA ALA A 152 -23.48 -35.73 -48.12
C ALA A 152 -23.40 -36.54 -49.43
N ALA A 153 -24.14 -37.66 -49.44
CA ALA A 153 -24.58 -38.50 -50.57
C ALA A 153 -23.58 -39.59 -51.04
N LYS A 154 -23.98 -40.83 -51.36
CA LYS A 154 -25.28 -41.35 -51.81
C LYS A 154 -25.38 -42.89 -51.66
N SER A 155 -26.64 -43.33 -51.76
CA SER A 155 -27.33 -44.62 -51.65
C SER A 155 -27.00 -45.73 -52.66
N LYS A 156 -27.59 -46.92 -52.38
CA LYS A 156 -27.98 -48.10 -53.24
C LYS A 156 -27.18 -49.39 -52.96
N ASP A 157 -27.70 -50.61 -52.99
CA ASP A 157 -28.98 -51.20 -53.44
C ASP A 157 -29.15 -52.58 -52.74
N GLU A 158 -30.33 -53.19 -52.87
CA GLU A 158 -30.82 -54.46 -52.30
C GLU A 158 -30.00 -55.72 -52.69
N GLN A 159 -30.12 -56.83 -51.93
CA GLN A 159 -30.86 -58.07 -52.28
C GLN A 159 -30.36 -59.35 -51.56
N GLU A 160 -31.32 -60.23 -51.25
CA GLU A 160 -31.22 -61.57 -50.64
C GLU A 160 -30.24 -62.54 -51.32
N LEU A 161 -29.52 -63.35 -50.53
CA LEU A 161 -29.67 -64.82 -50.47
C LEU A 161 -29.05 -65.39 -49.19
#